data_AF-K2PKW2-F1
#
_entry.id   AF-K2PKW2-F1
#
_cell.length_a   1.000
_cell.length_b   1.000
_cell.length_c   1.000
_cell.angle_alpha   90.00
_cell.angle_beta   90.00
_cell.angle_gamma   90.00
#
_symmetry.space_group_name_H-M   'P 1'
#
loop_
_entity.id
_entity.type
_entity.pdbx_description
1 polymer ?
#
loop_
_entity_poly.entity_id
_entity_poly.type
_entity_poly.pdbx_seq_one_letter_code
_entity_poly.pdbx_strand_id
1 'polypeptide(L)'
;MSLEKQVKWGQIKKLQLARRFHGFPLVLPQFIWQSKFYFKLKEQRATAFPLLIFVPKIKQGEELLQILKKAFPKEAIAFVASTSIDRLDSVEKFRKGEISILISTTILERGVTFPKIDVFVFHSHHHNFTSSSLIQIAGRVGRSTDRPGGKVYFFHQGKTKRMVEAYRNIKKMNQIGGFI
;
A
#
# COMPACT_ATOMS: atom_id res chain seq x y z
N MET A 1 14.27 -36.69 -12.28
CA MET A 1 13.48 -35.93 -13.29
C MET A 1 12.65 -34.89 -12.55
N SER A 2 12.82 -33.60 -12.86
CA SER A 2 12.17 -32.51 -12.10
C SER A 2 10.65 -32.48 -12.30
N LEU A 3 9.91 -32.10 -11.26
CA LEU A 3 8.46 -31.90 -11.24
C LEU A 3 7.94 -31.07 -12.43
N GLU A 4 8.78 -30.16 -12.94
CA GLU A 4 8.48 -29.28 -14.07
C GLU A 4 8.27 -30.04 -15.39
N LYS A 5 8.98 -31.16 -15.61
CA LYS A 5 8.82 -31.97 -16.82
C LYS A 5 7.49 -32.72 -16.85
N GLN A 6 6.96 -33.13 -15.69
CA GLN A 6 5.71 -33.89 -15.59
C GLN A 6 4.45 -33.02 -15.76
N VAL A 7 4.51 -31.73 -15.41
CA VAL A 7 3.42 -30.78 -15.70
C VAL A 7 3.29 -30.53 -17.21
N LYS A 8 4.41 -30.57 -17.94
CA LYS A 8 4.44 -30.30 -19.38
C LYS A 8 3.80 -31.43 -20.23
N TRP A 9 3.67 -32.63 -19.67
CA TRP A 9 3.12 -33.82 -20.34
C TRP A 9 1.67 -34.13 -19.96
N GLY A 10 0.97 -33.20 -19.29
CA GLY A 10 -0.48 -33.29 -19.05
C GLY A 10 -0.91 -34.35 -18.02
N GLN A 11 0.02 -35.09 -17.40
CA GLN A 11 -0.29 -36.15 -16.42
C GLN A 11 -0.63 -35.62 -15.02
N ILE A 12 -0.38 -34.34 -14.72
CA ILE A 12 -0.71 -33.71 -13.44
C ILE A 12 -1.51 -32.43 -13.71
N LYS A 13 -2.80 -32.46 -13.37
CA LYS A 13 -3.63 -31.24 -13.30
C LYS A 13 -3.04 -30.36 -12.20
N LYS A 14 -2.35 -29.29 -12.56
CA LYS A 14 -1.92 -28.27 -11.61
C LYS A 14 -3.19 -27.61 -11.08
N LEU A 15 -3.70 -28.10 -9.94
CA LEU A 15 -4.69 -27.42 -9.13
C LEU A 15 -4.03 -26.15 -8.60
N GLN A 16 -3.91 -25.13 -9.46
CA GLN A 16 -3.73 -23.79 -9.00
C GLN A 16 -5.00 -23.47 -8.21
N LEU A 17 -4.85 -23.26 -6.90
CA LEU A 17 -5.80 -22.53 -6.07
C LEU A 17 -5.94 -21.11 -6.66
N ALA A 18 -6.61 -21.00 -7.81
CA ALA A 18 -6.64 -19.83 -8.68
C ALA A 18 -7.75 -18.85 -8.29
N ARG A 19 -8.42 -19.08 -7.16
CA ARG A 19 -9.48 -18.19 -6.67
C ARG A 19 -9.16 -17.78 -5.24
N ARG A 20 -8.84 -16.51 -5.04
CA ARG A 20 -8.73 -15.92 -3.70
C ARG A 20 -10.09 -15.90 -3.01
N PHE A 21 -10.08 -16.10 -1.70
CA PHE A 21 -11.24 -16.11 -0.80
C PHE A 21 -12.18 -14.88 -0.87
N HIS A 22 -11.81 -13.80 -1.55
CA HIS A 22 -12.60 -12.56 -1.60
C HIS A 22 -13.03 -12.12 -3.01
N GLY A 23 -12.64 -12.79 -4.10
CA GLY A 23 -13.26 -12.57 -5.41
C GLY A 23 -13.07 -11.17 -6.07
N PHE A 24 -12.13 -10.33 -5.62
CA PHE A 24 -11.84 -9.02 -6.23
C PHE A 24 -10.38 -8.87 -6.67
N PRO A 25 -10.09 -8.07 -7.72
CA PRO A 25 -8.72 -7.78 -8.15
C PRO A 25 -7.96 -6.95 -7.12
N LEU A 26 -6.64 -7.08 -7.09
CA LEU A 26 -5.77 -6.15 -6.38
C LEU A 26 -5.90 -4.75 -6.98
N VAL A 27 -5.93 -3.74 -6.10
CA VAL A 27 -5.92 -2.34 -6.54
C VAL A 27 -4.60 -2.03 -7.24
N LEU A 28 -4.71 -1.56 -8.49
CA LEU A 28 -3.56 -1.12 -9.25
C LEU A 28 -3.10 0.27 -8.76
N PRO A 29 -1.78 0.46 -8.52
CA PRO A 29 -1.28 1.76 -8.09
C PRO A 29 -1.40 2.80 -9.20
N GLN A 30 -1.84 4.00 -8.85
CA GLN A 30 -1.83 5.16 -9.74
C GLN A 30 -0.55 5.97 -9.51
N PHE A 31 0.14 6.29 -10.60
CA PHE A 31 1.35 7.10 -10.56
C PHE A 31 0.99 8.58 -10.64
N ILE A 32 1.24 9.30 -9.54
CA ILE A 32 0.86 10.70 -9.39
C ILE A 32 2.12 11.54 -9.23
N TRP A 33 2.19 12.69 -9.90
CA TRP A 33 3.28 13.63 -9.66
C TRP A 33 3.26 14.14 -8.23
N GLN A 34 4.43 14.21 -7.61
CA GLN A 34 4.63 14.63 -6.22
C GLN A 34 3.99 15.99 -5.92
N SER A 35 3.99 16.92 -6.89
CA SER A 35 3.36 18.24 -6.78
C SER A 35 1.84 18.19 -6.51
N LYS A 36 1.16 17.10 -6.90
CA LYS A 36 -0.27 16.91 -6.66
C LYS A 36 -0.58 16.25 -5.30
N PHE A 37 0.43 15.99 -4.46
CA PHE A 37 0.26 15.30 -3.19
C PHE A 37 -0.78 15.96 -2.29
N TYR A 38 -0.64 17.26 -2.04
CA TYR A 38 -1.54 17.99 -1.15
C TYR A 38 -2.98 17.99 -1.67
N PHE A 39 -3.16 18.18 -2.97
CA PHE A 39 -4.46 18.16 -3.62
C PHE A 39 -5.14 16.78 -3.48
N LYS A 40 -4.41 15.70 -3.77
CA LYS A 40 -4.93 14.32 -3.62
C LYS A 40 -5.17 13.92 -2.18
N LEU A 41 -4.40 14.46 -1.24
CA LEU A 41 -4.65 14.29 0.18
C LEU A 41 -5.97 14.95 0.59
N LYS A 42 -6.22 16.20 0.17
CA LYS A 42 -7.48 16.90 0.45
C LYS A 42 -8.70 16.16 -0.12
N GLU A 43 -8.62 15.68 -1.36
CA GLU A 43 -9.67 14.84 -1.96
C GLU A 43 -9.92 13.55 -1.18
N GLN A 44 -8.86 12.94 -0.65
CA GLN A 44 -8.97 11.71 0.11
C GLN A 44 -9.49 11.96 1.52
N ARG A 45 -9.17 13.09 2.16
CA ARG A 45 -9.76 13.47 3.45
C ARG A 45 -11.28 13.65 3.38
N ALA A 46 -11.82 14.08 2.24
CA ALA A 46 -13.27 14.16 2.03
C ALA A 46 -13.99 12.79 2.06
N THR A 47 -13.27 11.67 1.92
CA THR A 47 -13.87 10.32 1.98
C THR A 47 -13.90 9.72 3.38
N ALA A 48 -13.26 10.37 4.38
CA ALA A 48 -13.14 9.94 5.78
C ALA A 48 -12.55 8.54 6.03
N PHE A 49 -12.05 7.85 5.00
CA PHE A 49 -11.40 6.54 5.18
C PHE A 49 -10.01 6.68 5.81
N PRO A 50 -9.58 5.73 6.67
CA PRO A 50 -8.24 5.78 7.24
C PRO A 50 -7.18 5.75 6.14
N LEU A 51 -6.16 6.60 6.27
CA LEU A 51 -5.09 6.72 5.29
C LEU A 51 -3.76 6.29 5.90
N LEU A 52 -3.11 5.35 5.23
CA LEU A 52 -1.73 4.94 5.54
C LEU A 52 -0.78 5.56 4.51
N ILE A 53 0.20 6.34 4.96
CA ILE A 53 1.19 7.01 4.12
C ILE A 53 2.56 6.40 4.37
N PHE A 54 3.16 5.80 3.34
CA PHE A 54 4.53 5.31 3.39
C PHE A 54 5.53 6.39 2.97
N VAL A 55 6.60 6.56 3.74
CA VAL A 55 7.74 7.45 3.46
C VAL A 55 9.05 6.65 3.41
N PRO A 56 10.06 7.05 2.62
CA PRO A 56 11.27 6.25 2.48
C PRO A 56 12.27 6.38 3.64
N LYS A 57 12.20 7.47 4.42
CA LYS A 57 13.14 7.79 5.51
C LYS A 57 12.41 8.36 6.73
N ILE A 58 12.99 8.15 7.92
CA ILE A 58 12.43 8.63 9.20
C ILE A 58 12.27 10.16 9.19
N LYS A 59 13.34 10.88 8.85
CA LYS A 59 13.34 12.36 8.74
C LYS A 59 12.20 12.89 7.87
N GLN A 60 11.93 12.25 6.73
CA GLN A 60 10.84 12.66 5.84
C GLN A 60 9.45 12.38 6.45
N GLY A 61 9.33 11.34 7.28
CA GLY A 61 8.11 11.07 8.04
C GLY A 61 7.85 12.13 9.10
N GLU A 62 8.89 12.55 9.82
CA GLU A 62 8.82 13.62 10.82
C GLU A 62 8.46 14.96 10.17
N GLU A 63 9.14 15.33 9.07
CA GLU A 63 8.83 16.54 8.30
C GLU A 63 7.39 16.53 7.79
N LEU A 64 6.95 15.40 7.19
CA LEU A 64 5.59 15.27 6.69
C LEU A 64 4.56 15.35 7.82
N LEU A 65 4.82 14.73 8.98
CA LEU A 65 3.96 14.80 10.16
C LEU A 65 3.72 16.25 10.58
N GLN A 66 4.79 17.06 10.67
CA GLN A 66 4.68 18.47 11.05
C GLN A 66 3.87 19.28 10.03
N ILE A 67 4.10 19.05 8.73
CA ILE A 67 3.36 19.72 7.65
C ILE A 67 1.88 19.35 7.73
N LEU A 68 1.56 18.06 7.89
CA LEU A 68 0.18 17.59 7.89
C LEU A 68 -0.58 18.02 9.15
N LYS A 69 0.06 18.03 10.33
CA LYS A 69 -0.57 18.54 11.56
C LYS A 69 -0.95 20.02 11.43
N LYS A 70 -0.11 20.83 10.77
CA LYS A 70 -0.41 22.24 10.51
C LYS A 70 -1.53 22.41 9.48
N ALA A 71 -1.52 21.62 8.42
CA ALA A 71 -2.49 21.74 7.33
C ALA A 71 -3.87 21.14 7.66
N PHE A 72 -3.91 20.11 8.51
CA PHE A 72 -5.11 19.38 8.89
C PHE A 72 -5.20 19.27 10.43
N PRO A 73 -5.40 20.39 11.15
CA PRO A 73 -5.35 20.41 12.61
C PRO A 73 -6.48 19.62 13.29
N LYS A 74 -7.54 19.26 12.54
CA LYS A 74 -8.67 18.45 13.02
C LYS A 74 -8.46 16.94 12.85
N GLU A 75 -7.45 16.53 12.08
CA GLU A 75 -7.16 15.12 11.84
C GLU A 75 -6.24 14.57 12.94
N ALA A 76 -6.50 13.34 13.37
CA ALA A 76 -5.60 12.62 14.26
C ALA A 76 -4.48 11.97 13.43
N ILE A 77 -3.27 12.51 13.54
CA ILE A 77 -2.12 12.12 12.71
C ILE A 77 -0.98 11.59 13.59
N ALA A 78 -0.50 10.38 13.27
CA ALA A 78 0.63 9.76 13.94
C ALA A 78 1.72 9.33 12.96
N PHE A 79 2.93 9.12 13.48
CA PHE A 79 4.06 8.61 12.72
C PHE A 79 4.69 7.41 13.44
N VAL A 80 4.95 6.34 12.68
CA VAL A 80 5.57 5.10 13.18
C VAL A 80 6.78 4.74 12.33
N ALA A 81 7.92 4.58 12.98
CA ALA A 81 9.16 4.08 12.41
C ALA A 81 9.71 2.90 13.22
N SER A 82 10.85 2.35 12.78
CA SER A 82 11.57 1.30 13.51
C SER A 82 12.06 1.76 14.89
N THR A 83 12.24 3.06 15.09
CA THR A 83 12.67 3.68 16.36
C THR A 83 11.50 4.02 17.31
N SER A 84 10.25 3.85 16.87
CA SER A 84 9.08 4.18 17.67
C SER A 84 8.84 3.12 18.76
N ILE A 85 8.96 3.52 20.02
CA ILE A 85 8.68 2.66 21.19
C ILE A 85 7.17 2.36 21.26
N ASP A 86 6.32 3.36 21.03
CA ASP A 86 4.85 3.25 21.10
C ASP A 86 4.19 2.77 19.80
N ARG A 87 4.94 2.01 18.99
CA ARG A 87 4.47 1.53 17.69
C ARG A 87 3.16 0.76 17.79
N LEU A 88 3.07 -0.15 18.76
CA LEU A 88 1.90 -1.04 18.91
C LEU A 88 0.66 -0.24 19.26
N ASP A 89 0.76 0.72 20.18
CA ASP A 89 -0.34 1.60 20.56
C ASP A 89 -0.84 2.42 19.37
N SER A 90 0.07 3.05 18.60
CA SER A 90 -0.31 3.80 17.40
C SER A 90 -0.99 2.94 16.33
N VAL A 91 -0.53 1.70 16.15
CA VAL A 91 -1.14 0.73 15.22
C VAL A 91 -2.55 0.35 15.67
N GLU A 92 -2.75 0.11 16.97
CA GLU A 92 -4.07 -0.22 17.52
C GLU A 92 -5.03 0.96 17.47
N LYS A 93 -4.57 2.18 17.79
CA LYS A 93 -5.37 3.41 17.65
C LYS A 93 -5.77 3.67 16.20
N PHE A 94 -4.87 3.43 15.24
CA PHE A 94 -5.21 3.51 13.82
C PHE A 94 -6.21 2.43 13.40
N ARG A 95 -6.09 1.21 13.94
CA ARG A 95 -7.05 0.12 13.69
C ARG A 95 -8.45 0.45 14.22
N LYS A 96 -8.53 1.12 15.37
CA LYS A 96 -9.79 1.57 16.01
C LYS A 96 -10.38 2.83 15.36
N GLY A 97 -9.64 3.50 14.47
CA GLY A 97 -10.06 4.74 13.82
C GLY A 97 -9.83 6.01 14.67
N GLU A 98 -9.17 5.89 15.83
CA GLU A 98 -8.78 7.03 16.66
C GLU A 98 -7.68 7.88 15.99
N ILE A 99 -6.86 7.25 15.14
CA ILE A 99 -5.93 7.92 14.23
C ILE A 99 -6.52 7.81 12.83
N SER A 100 -6.67 8.94 12.15
CA SER A 100 -7.24 9.00 10.80
C SER A 100 -6.18 8.95 9.70
N ILE A 101 -4.94 9.38 10.02
CA ILE A 101 -3.78 9.31 9.13
C ILE A 101 -2.59 8.71 9.90
N LEU A 102 -2.09 7.57 9.43
CA LEU A 102 -0.86 6.98 9.93
C LEU A 102 0.25 7.14 8.89
N ILE A 103 1.33 7.81 9.26
CA ILE A 103 2.55 7.87 8.46
C ILE A 103 3.48 6.76 8.93
N SER A 104 4.13 6.05 8.02
CA SER A 104 5.13 5.05 8.40
C SER A 104 6.25 4.90 7.39
N THR A 105 7.40 4.39 7.85
CA THR A 105 8.42 3.86 6.94
C THR A 105 8.03 2.47 6.44
N THR A 106 8.94 1.77 5.76
CA THR A 106 8.71 0.37 5.33
C THR A 106 8.53 -0.62 6.48
N ILE A 107 8.67 -0.20 7.74
CA ILE A 107 8.49 -1.08 8.91
C ILE A 107 7.09 -1.70 8.99
N LEU A 108 6.05 -0.99 8.50
CA LEU A 108 4.68 -1.50 8.46
C LEU A 108 4.30 -2.15 7.11
N GLU A 109 5.27 -2.40 6.21
CA GLU A 109 4.99 -3.11 4.96
C GLU A 109 4.54 -4.57 5.22
N ARG A 110 4.95 -5.14 6.36
CA ARG A 110 4.64 -6.50 6.86
C ARG A 110 4.04 -6.45 8.27
N GLY A 111 3.34 -7.51 8.66
CA GLY A 111 2.98 -7.75 10.07
C GLY A 111 1.71 -7.10 10.62
N VAL A 112 1.02 -6.20 9.92
CA VAL A 112 -0.21 -5.55 10.43
C VAL A 112 -1.33 -5.43 9.40
N THR A 113 -2.58 -5.70 9.78
CA THR A 113 -3.73 -5.61 8.87
C THR A 113 -4.67 -4.50 9.33
N PHE A 114 -5.07 -3.63 8.39
CA PHE A 114 -6.00 -2.55 8.65
C PHE A 114 -7.23 -2.69 7.75
N PRO A 115 -8.46 -2.58 8.29
CA PRO A 115 -9.66 -2.63 7.47
C PRO A 115 -9.84 -1.32 6.68
N LYS A 116 -10.33 -1.43 5.43
CA LYS A 116 -10.91 -0.33 4.64
C LYS A 116 -10.00 0.89 4.40
N ILE A 117 -8.68 0.72 4.35
CA ILE A 117 -7.73 1.83 4.22
C ILE A 117 -7.47 2.26 2.77
N ASP A 118 -7.11 3.53 2.60
CA ASP A 118 -6.38 4.01 1.43
C ASP A 118 -4.87 4.04 1.73
N VAL A 119 -4.03 3.90 0.70
CA VAL A 119 -2.57 3.83 0.84
C VAL A 119 -1.88 4.80 -0.11
N PHE A 120 -1.10 5.72 0.45
CA PHE A 120 -0.23 6.61 -0.31
C PHE A 120 1.24 6.23 -0.09
N VAL A 121 2.06 6.30 -1.14
CA VAL A 121 3.51 6.15 -1.07
C VAL A 121 4.14 7.46 -1.50
N PHE A 122 4.67 8.20 -0.53
CA PHE A 122 5.36 9.46 -0.73
C PHE A 122 6.78 9.20 -1.23
N HIS A 123 7.24 9.94 -2.25
CA HIS A 123 8.56 9.71 -2.87
C HIS A 123 8.77 8.25 -3.31
N SER A 124 7.79 7.64 -3.98
CA SER A 124 7.84 6.23 -4.42
C SER A 124 8.99 5.89 -5.37
N HIS A 125 9.64 6.90 -5.94
CA HIS A 125 10.82 6.78 -6.80
C HIS A 125 12.12 6.58 -6.01
N HIS A 126 12.10 6.83 -4.69
CA HIS A 126 13.27 6.73 -3.83
C HIS A 126 13.81 5.30 -3.75
N HIS A 127 15.13 5.16 -3.67
CA HIS A 127 15.78 3.85 -3.82
C HIS A 127 15.43 2.83 -2.71
N ASN A 128 15.03 3.30 -1.52
CA ASN A 128 14.54 2.46 -0.41
C ASN A 128 13.24 1.68 -0.76
N PHE A 129 12.47 2.12 -1.76
CA PHE A 129 11.33 1.37 -2.23
C PHE A 129 11.76 0.40 -3.35
N THR A 130 11.78 -0.89 -3.01
CA THR A 130 11.94 -1.97 -3.98
C THR A 130 10.62 -2.29 -4.66
N SER A 131 10.64 -2.98 -5.81
CA SER A 131 9.41 -3.45 -6.46
C SER A 131 8.60 -4.36 -5.54
N SER A 132 9.26 -5.25 -4.79
CA SER A 132 8.63 -6.13 -3.78
C SER A 132 7.96 -5.32 -2.67
N SER A 133 8.64 -4.33 -2.08
CA SER A 133 8.05 -3.47 -1.05
C SER A 133 6.82 -2.72 -1.57
N LEU A 134 6.88 -2.17 -2.79
CA LEU A 134 5.74 -1.49 -3.41
C LEU A 134 4.55 -2.44 -3.64
N ILE A 135 4.80 -3.69 -4.04
CA ILE A 135 3.76 -4.71 -4.19
C ILE A 135 3.11 -5.05 -2.83
N GLN A 136 3.92 -5.22 -1.79
CA GLN A 136 3.43 -5.51 -0.43
C GLN A 136 2.60 -4.36 0.12
N ILE A 137 3.06 -3.12 -0.07
CA ILE A 137 2.35 -1.90 0.32
C ILE A 137 1.01 -1.79 -0.42
N ALA A 138 1.01 -1.96 -1.75
CA ALA A 138 -0.23 -1.95 -2.54
C ALA A 138 -1.21 -3.05 -2.11
N GLY A 139 -0.70 -4.22 -1.74
CA GLY A 139 -1.48 -5.36 -1.24
C GLY A 139 -2.11 -5.17 0.14
N ARG A 140 -1.92 -4.01 0.78
CA ARG A 140 -2.63 -3.62 2.02
C ARG A 140 -4.04 -3.09 1.76
N VAL A 141 -4.34 -2.66 0.53
CA VAL A 141 -5.66 -2.15 0.13
C VAL A 141 -6.51 -3.28 -0.45
N GLY A 142 -7.84 -3.16 -0.31
CA GLY A 142 -8.80 -4.11 -0.91
C GLY A 142 -8.92 -5.46 -0.18
N ARG A 143 -8.51 -5.52 1.10
CA ARG A 143 -8.59 -6.74 1.93
C ARG A 143 -9.94 -6.94 2.63
N SER A 144 -10.84 -5.96 2.57
CA SER A 144 -12.17 -6.04 3.20
C SER A 144 -13.21 -6.28 2.12
N THR A 145 -14.07 -7.29 2.31
CA THR A 145 -15.22 -7.58 1.44
C THR A 145 -16.19 -6.41 1.38
N ASP A 146 -16.30 -5.65 2.48
CA ASP A 146 -17.17 -4.48 2.61
C ASP A 146 -16.68 -3.27 1.80
N ARG A 147 -15.39 -3.24 1.46
CA ARG A 147 -14.80 -2.22 0.61
C ARG A 147 -13.77 -2.88 -0.31
N PRO A 148 -14.24 -3.50 -1.41
CA PRO A 148 -13.34 -4.16 -2.37
C PRO A 148 -12.44 -3.18 -3.09
N GLY A 149 -12.82 -1.90 -3.12
CA GLY A 149 -12.03 -0.79 -3.65
C GLY A 149 -11.13 -0.11 -2.62
N GLY A 150 -10.40 0.90 -3.09
CA GLY A 150 -9.53 1.76 -2.30
C GLY A 150 -8.55 2.49 -3.21
N LYS A 151 -7.82 3.46 -2.66
CA LYS A 151 -6.84 4.23 -3.43
C LYS A 151 -5.43 3.75 -3.08
N VAL A 152 -4.65 3.40 -4.10
CA VAL A 152 -3.21 3.20 -3.99
C VAL A 152 -2.51 4.24 -4.85
N TYR A 153 -1.87 5.24 -4.25
CA TYR A 153 -1.18 6.31 -4.98
C TYR A 153 0.32 6.26 -4.73
N PHE A 154 1.10 6.24 -5.82
CA PHE A 154 2.55 6.37 -5.78
C PHE A 154 2.92 7.79 -6.23
N PHE A 155 3.32 8.62 -5.27
CA PHE A 155 3.75 9.99 -5.53
C PHE A 155 5.23 10.02 -5.91
N HIS A 156 5.54 10.59 -7.08
CA HIS A 156 6.88 10.53 -7.64
C HIS A 156 7.33 11.82 -8.33
N GLN A 157 8.64 11.99 -8.46
CA GLN A 157 9.28 13.00 -9.31
C GLN A 157 9.82 12.40 -10.62
N GLY A 158 9.56 11.12 -10.86
CA GLY A 158 9.89 10.42 -12.10
C GLY A 158 9.53 8.95 -11.95
N LYS A 159 9.00 8.32 -12.99
CA LYS A 159 8.67 6.88 -12.94
C LYS A 159 9.96 6.07 -12.98
N THR A 160 10.16 5.17 -12.03
CA THR A 160 11.31 4.27 -12.00
C THR A 160 10.94 2.89 -12.54
N LYS A 161 11.96 2.12 -12.98
CA LYS A 161 11.77 0.72 -13.42
C LYS A 161 11.08 -0.11 -12.34
N ARG A 162 11.43 0.09 -11.06
CA ARG A 162 10.87 -0.63 -9.90
C ARG A 162 9.38 -0.36 -9.70
N MET A 163 8.94 0.88 -9.90
CA MET A 163 7.52 1.22 -9.84
C MET A 163 6.72 0.56 -10.97
N VAL A 164 7.25 0.63 -12.20
CA VAL A 164 6.63 0.02 -13.37
C VAL A 164 6.57 -1.50 -13.22
N GLU A 165 7.63 -2.11 -12.72
CA GLU A 165 7.69 -3.54 -12.41
C GLU A 165 6.64 -3.94 -11.37
N ALA A 166 6.52 -3.18 -10.27
CA ALA A 166 5.49 -3.42 -9.25
C ALA A 166 4.08 -3.40 -9.86
N TYR A 167 3.77 -2.40 -10.68
CA TYR A 167 2.49 -2.32 -11.39
C TYR A 167 2.25 -3.52 -12.30
N ARG A 168 3.24 -3.90 -13.13
CA ARG A 168 3.14 -5.05 -14.04
C ARG A 168 2.91 -6.36 -13.29
N ASN A 169 3.61 -6.55 -12.17
CA ASN A 169 3.47 -7.74 -11.34
C ASN A 169 2.08 -7.80 -10.70
N ILE A 170 1.56 -6.67 -10.18
CA ILE A 170 0.18 -6.62 -9.64
C ILE A 170 -0.83 -6.94 -10.74
N LYS A 171 -0.68 -6.36 -11.92
CA LYS A 171 -1.55 -6.64 -13.06
C LYS A 171 -1.52 -8.12 -13.46
N LYS A 172 -0.32 -8.72 -13.52
CA LYS A 172 -0.15 -10.16 -13.82
C LYS A 172 -0.80 -11.04 -12.76
N MET A 173 -0.69 -10.69 -11.47
CA MET A 173 -1.37 -11.42 -10.40
C MET A 173 -2.90 -11.37 -10.54
N ASN A 174 -3.46 -10.22 -10.95
CA ASN A 174 -4.89 -10.10 -11.22
C ASN A 174 -5.32 -11.01 -12.38
N GLN A 175 -4.55 -11.03 -13.47
CA GLN A 175 -4.80 -11.90 -14.63
C GLN A 175 -4.77 -13.39 -14.25
N ILE A 176 -3.76 -13.81 -13.48
CA ILE A 176 -3.68 -15.20 -12.98
C ILE A 176 -4.87 -15.54 -12.07
N GLY A 177 -5.36 -14.56 -11.30
CA GLY A 177 -6.55 -14.70 -10.46
C GLY A 177 -7.89 -14.64 -11.21
N GLY A 178 -7.89 -14.56 -12.54
CA GLY A 178 -9.09 -14.50 -13.37
C GLY A 178 -9.74 -13.11 -13.48
N PHE A 179 -9.03 -12.05 -13.11
CA PHE A 179 -9.48 -10.67 -13.25
C PHE A 179 -8.79 -10.02 -14.46
N ILE A 180 -9.58 -9.61 -15.46
CA ILE A 180 -9.12 -9.03 -16.74
C ILE A 180 -8.85 -7.53 -16.60
#